data_AF-A0A917M8B0-F1
#
_entry.id   AF-A0A917M8B0-F1
#
_cell.length_a   1.000
_cell.length_b   1.000
_cell.length_c   1.000
_cell.angle_alpha   90.00
_cell.angle_beta   90.00
_cell.angle_gamma   90.00
#
_symmetry.space_group_name_H-M   'P 1'
#
loop_
_entity.id
_entity.type
_entity.pdbx_description
1 polymer ?
#
loop_
_entity_poly.entity_id
_entity_poly.type
_entity_poly.pdbx_seq_one_letter_code
_entity_poly.pdbx_strand_id
1 'polypeptide(L)' 'MRYPYRVVDINDVIFNFTGTLIGYFVYRAFSRMYIASVNKLNVKLGPVGQFIYDRGK' A
#
# COMPACT_ATOMS: atom_id res chain seq x y z
N MET A 1 23.97 5.58 -35.74
CA MET A 1 22.90 5.59 -34.72
C MET A 1 23.45 4.96 -33.44
N ARG A 2 23.76 5.77 -32.43
CA ARG A 2 24.43 5.32 -31.20
C ARG A 2 23.34 5.17 -30.13
N TYR A 3 22.68 4.01 -30.07
CA TYR A 3 21.81 3.69 -28.94
C TYR A 3 22.71 3.59 -27.70
N PRO A 4 22.57 4.46 -26.69
CA PRO A 4 23.24 4.23 -25.43
C PRO A 4 22.55 3.03 -24.80
N TYR A 5 23.12 1.84 -24.96
CA TYR A 5 22.68 0.68 -24.20
C TYR A 5 22.99 0.98 -22.73
N ARG A 6 22.04 1.57 -22.01
CA ARG A 6 22.12 1.68 -20.55
C ARG A 6 21.94 0.27 -20.03
N VAL A 7 23.02 -0.32 -19.56
CA VAL A 7 22.97 -1.54 -18.77
C VAL A 7 22.20 -1.18 -17.51
N VAL A 8 20.94 -1.60 -17.45
CA VAL A 8 20.12 -1.48 -16.25
C VAL A 8 20.36 -2.73 -15.42
N ASP A 9 20.69 -2.55 -14.15
CA ASP A 9 20.78 -3.69 -13.24
C ASP A 9 19.39 -4.28 -13.04
N ILE A 10 19.21 -5.53 -13.48
CA ILE A 10 17.95 -6.23 -13.36
C ILE A 10 17.56 -6.44 -11.89
N ASN A 11 18.55 -6.52 -10.99
CA ASN A 11 18.33 -6.66 -9.56
C ASN A 11 17.63 -5.41 -9.02
N ASP A 12 18.04 -4.21 -9.42
CA ASP A 12 17.40 -2.97 -8.97
C ASP A 12 15.92 -2.94 -9.36
N VAL A 13 15.60 -3.35 -10.60
CA VAL A 13 14.22 -3.41 -11.08
C VAL A 13 13.41 -4.41 -10.26
N ILE A 14 13.95 -5.61 -10.03
CA ILE A 14 13.29 -6.65 -9.25
C ILE A 14 13.11 -6.23 -7.79
N PHE A 15 14.13 -5.66 -7.14
CA PHE A 15 14.07 -5.25 -5.74
C PHE A 15 13.12 -4.07 -5.52
N ASN A 16 13.11 -3.07 -6.40
CA ASN A 16 12.15 -1.97 -6.29
C ASN A 16 10.72 -2.45 -6.55
N PHE A 17 10.52 -3.33 -7.53
CA PHE A 17 9.21 -3.89 -7.82
C PHE A 17 8.68 -4.75 -6.67
N THR A 18 9.49 -5.67 -6.16
CA THR A 18 9.14 -6.52 -5.02
C THR A 18 8.92 -5.71 -3.75
N GLY A 19 9.77 -4.71 -3.48
CA GLY A 19 9.58 -3.77 -2.38
C GLY A 19 8.26 -3.01 -2.47
N THR A 20 7.87 -2.57 -3.67
CA THR A 20 6.57 -1.92 -3.91
C THR A 20 5.41 -2.86 -3.64
N LEU A 21 5.48 -4.10 -4.11
CA LEU A 21 4.47 -5.12 -3.84
C LEU A 21 4.34 -5.40 -2.34
N ILE A 22 5.46 -5.60 -1.65
CA ILE A 22 5.49 -5.84 -0.20
C ILE A 22 4.86 -4.65 0.52
N GLY A 23 5.26 -3.43 0.20
CA GLY A 23 4.69 -2.21 0.80
C GLY A 23 3.18 -2.11 0.59
N TYR A 24 2.69 -2.42 -0.60
CA TYR A 24 1.26 -2.46 -0.90
C TYR A 24 0.51 -3.51 -0.06
N PHE A 25 1.06 -4.73 0.06
CA PHE A 25 0.44 -5.78 0.88
C PHE A 25 0.42 -5.43 2.36
N VAL A 26 1.51 -4.85 2.88
CA VAL A 26 1.56 -4.37 4.27
C VAL A 26 0.50 -3.29 4.50
N TYR A 27 0.42 -2.28 3.63
CA TYR A 27 -0.62 -1.26 3.69
C TYR A 27 -2.03 -1.86 3.68
N ARG A 28 -2.28 -2.81 2.77
CA ARG A 28 -3.58 -3.48 2.65
C ARG A 28 -3.94 -4.28 3.90
N ALA A 29 -2.97 -4.95 4.51
CA ALA A 29 -3.17 -5.67 5.77
C ALA A 29 -3.55 -4.71 6.90
N PHE A 30 -2.82 -3.62 7.08
CA PHE A 30 -3.13 -2.60 8.08
C PHE A 30 -4.49 -1.93 7.86
N SER A 31 -4.84 -1.61 6.61
CA SER A 31 -6.15 -1.04 6.27
C SER A 31 -7.30 -1.97 6.68
N ARG A 32 -7.16 -3.28 6.39
CA ARG A 32 -8.14 -4.28 6.82
C ARG A 32 -8.23 -4.41 8.34
N MET A 33 -7.09 -4.41 9.03
CA MET A 33 -7.05 -4.45 10.50
C MET A 33 -7.72 -3.22 11.12
N TYR A 34 -7.50 -2.04 10.55
CA TYR A 34 -8.15 -0.80 10.98
C TYR A 34 -9.68 -0.90 10.87
N ILE A 35 -10.19 -1.27 9.70
CA ILE A 35 -11.64 -1.44 9.44
C ILE A 35 -12.25 -2.50 10.37
N ALA A 36 -11.56 -3.63 10.52
CA ALA A 36 -12.00 -4.70 11.43
C ALA A 36 -12.06 -4.22 12.88
N SER A 37 -11.09 -3.42 13.32
CA SER A 37 -11.03 -2.88 14.68
C SER A 37 -12.15 -1.87 14.94
N VAL A 38 -12.40 -0.96 14.00
CA VAL A 38 -13.50 0.01 14.07
C VAL A 38 -14.84 -0.71 14.19
N ASN A 39 -15.08 -1.72 13.35
CA ASN A 39 -16.31 -2.51 13.37
C ASN A 39 -16.47 -3.31 14.68
N LYS A 40 -15.41 -3.97 15.13
CA LYS A 40 -15.45 -4.80 16.34
C LYS A 40 -15.71 -3.98 17.60
N LEU A 41 -15.17 -2.77 17.68
CA LEU A 41 -15.24 -1.92 18.86
C LEU A 41 -16.36 -0.86 18.78
N ASN A 42 -17.13 -0.81 17.68
CA ASN A 42 -18.17 0.20 17.43
C ASN A 42 -17.66 1.64 17.68
N VAL A 43 -16.45 1.93 17.19
CA VAL A 43 -15.82 3.24 17.39
C VAL A 43 -16.60 4.30 16.63
N LYS A 44 -17.05 5.36 17.31
CA LYS A 44 -17.57 6.57 16.62
C LYS A 44 -16.41 7.28 15.94
N LEU A 45 -16.41 7.25 14.60
CA LEU A 45 -15.43 7.95 13.79
C LEU A 45 -15.79 9.42 13.62
N GLY A 46 -14.79 10.30 13.70
CA GLY A 46 -14.93 11.68 13.26
C GLY A 46 -14.90 11.79 11.72
N PRO A 47 -15.09 12.99 11.14
CA PRO A 47 -15.23 13.17 9.69
C PRO A 47 -14.07 12.61 8.86
N VAL A 48 -12.83 12.80 9.32
CA VAL A 48 -11.63 12.28 8.65
C VAL A 48 -11.53 10.76 8.77
N GLY A 49 -11.84 10.21 9.95
CA GLY A 49 -11.84 8.77 10.18
C GLY A 49 -12.91 8.07 9.34
N GLN A 50 -14.09 8.67 9.23
CA GLN A 50 -15.19 8.17 8.40
C GLN A 50 -14.79 8.15 6.92
N PHE A 51 -14.16 9.23 6.41
CA PHE A 51 -13.67 9.28 5.04
C PHE A 51 -12.66 8.15 4.74
N ILE A 52 -11.70 7.93 5.64
CA ILE A 52 -10.69 6.87 5.48
C ILE A 52 -11.34 5.48 5.54
N TYR A 53 -12.29 5.29 6.46
CA TYR A 53 -13.02 4.02 6.61
C TYR A 53 -13.86 3.69 5.37
N ASP A 54 -14.62 4.67 4.84
CA ASP A 54 -15.48 4.49 3.67
C ASP A 54 -14.67 4.22 2.40
N ARG A 55 -13.49 4.82 2.27
CA ARG A 55 -12.57 4.60 1.14
C ARG A 55 -11.71 3.36 1.27
N GLY A 56 -11.49 2.88 2.50
CA GLY A 56 -10.71 1.68 2.78
C GLY A 56 -11.53 0.39 2.69
N LYS A 57 -12.86 0.48 2.78
CA LYS A 57 -13.81 -0.63 2.59
C LYS A 57 -13.81 -1.11 1.14
#